data_AF-A0A662Y4A1-F1
#
_entry.id   AF-A0A662Y4A1-F1
#
_cell.length_a   1.000
_cell.length_b   1.000
_cell.length_c   1.000
_cell.angle_alpha   90.00
_cell.angle_beta   90.00
_cell.angle_gamma   90.00
#
_symmetry.space_group_name_H-M   'P 1'
#
loop_
_entity.id
_entity.type
_entity.pdbx_description
1 polymer ?
#
loop_
_entity_poly.entity_id
_entity_poly.type
_entity_poly.pdbx_seq_one_letter_code
_entity_poly.pdbx_strand_id
1 'polypeptide(L)' 'DLGHEAGLKSGLTKLAIENLSNMNPDELYSAYHYSHPPLVERLNAITARAKKAQ' A
#
# COMPACT_ATOMS: atom_id res chain seq x y z
N ASP A 1 2.01 -6.51 16.51
CA ASP A 1 0.76 -6.47 15.74
C ASP A 1 -0.32 -5.82 16.56
N LEU A 2 -1.08 -4.90 15.94
CA LEU A 2 -2.25 -4.26 16.55
C LEU A 2 -3.57 -4.83 16.02
N GLY A 3 -3.53 -5.83 15.12
CA GLY A 3 -4.71 -6.48 14.53
C GLY A 3 -5.53 -5.58 13.59
N HIS A 4 -4.91 -4.53 13.04
CA HIS A 4 -5.59 -3.54 12.19
C HIS A 4 -5.34 -3.74 10.69
N GLU A 5 -4.84 -4.90 10.25
CA GLU A 5 -4.49 -5.10 8.83
C GLU A 5 -5.66 -4.89 7.86
N ALA A 6 -6.86 -5.38 8.20
CA ALA A 6 -8.04 -5.27 7.35
C ALA A 6 -8.52 -3.82 7.22
N GLY A 7 -8.59 -3.10 8.35
CA GLY A 7 -8.98 -1.69 8.38
C GLY A 7 -7.96 -0.80 7.66
N LEU A 8 -6.67 -1.06 7.86
CA LEU A 8 -5.60 -0.30 7.21
C LEU A 8 -5.61 -0.48 5.70
N LYS A 9 -5.77 -1.72 5.20
CA LYS A 9 -5.87 -1.99 3.76
C LYS A 9 -7.06 -1.26 3.14
N SER A 10 -8.25 -1.37 3.75
CA SER A 10 -9.46 -0.71 3.26
C SER A 10 -9.29 0.81 3.23
N GLY A 11 -8.75 1.41 4.29
CA GLY A 11 -8.50 2.85 4.38
C GLY A 11 -7.53 3.34 3.31
N LEU A 12 -6.42 2.61 3.08
CA LEU A 12 -5.45 2.97 2.05
C LEU A 12 -6.03 2.89 0.64
N THR A 13 -6.82 1.85 0.34
CA THR A 13 -7.49 1.72 -0.96
C THR A 13 -8.49 2.85 -1.18
N LYS A 14 -9.29 3.18 -0.17
CA LYS A 14 -10.27 4.28 -0.26
C LYS A 14 -9.59 5.63 -0.50
N LEU A 15 -8.54 5.94 0.27
CA LEU A 15 -7.76 7.15 0.09
C LEU A 15 -7.13 7.23 -1.31
N ALA A 16 -6.63 6.11 -1.84
CA ALA A 16 -6.05 6.11 -3.18
C ALA A 16 -7.10 6.37 -4.27
N ILE A 17 -8.32 5.82 -4.12
CA ILE A 17 -9.43 6.07 -5.04
C ILE A 17 -9.86 7.54 -4.98
N GLU A 18 -10.08 8.08 -3.78
CA GLU A 18 -10.54 9.46 -3.59
C GLU A 18 -9.52 10.49 -4.10
N ASN A 19 -8.22 10.18 -3.96
CA ASN A 19 -7.15 11.04 -4.46
C ASN A 19 -6.74 10.74 -5.91
N LEU A 20 -7.44 9.83 -6.61
CA LEU A 20 -7.11 9.42 -7.99
C LEU A 20 -5.62 9.09 -8.16
N SER A 21 -5.08 8.38 -7.17
CA SER A 21 -3.65 8.05 -7.11
C SER A 21 -3.23 7.18 -8.28
N ASN A 22 -1.99 7.37 -8.76
CA ASN A 22 -1.45 6.54 -9.82
C ASN A 22 -1.32 5.08 -9.36
N MET A 23 -2.04 4.17 -10.03
CA MET A 23 -2.10 2.76 -9.67
C MET A 23 -0.91 1.95 -10.16
N ASN A 24 -0.23 2.41 -11.22
CA ASN A 24 0.91 1.73 -11.81
C ASN A 24 2.02 2.74 -12.15
N PRO A 25 2.68 3.32 -11.14
CA PRO A 25 3.83 4.18 -11.39
C PRO A 25 5.01 3.33 -11.90
N ASP A 26 5.80 3.91 -12.80
CA ASP A 26 7.04 3.29 -13.25
C ASP A 26 8.02 3.09 -12.09
N GLU A 27 8.76 1.99 -12.10
CA GLU A 27 9.65 1.58 -11.01
C GLU A 27 10.76 2.63 -10.76
N LEU A 28 11.39 3.14 -11.83
CA LEU A 28 12.46 4.13 -11.70
C LEU A 28 11.91 5.50 -11.29
N TYR A 29 10.76 5.89 -11.86
CA TYR A 29 10.13 7.16 -11.51
C TYR A 29 9.70 7.19 -10.04
N SER A 30 9.06 6.12 -9.56
CA SER A 30 8.59 6.02 -8.17
C SER A 30 9.76 5.95 -7.19
N ALA A 31 10.81 5.18 -7.50
CA ALA A 31 12.01 5.11 -6.66
C ALA A 31 12.70 6.47 -6.47
N TYR A 32 12.62 7.36 -7.46
CA TYR A 32 13.22 8.70 -7.37
C TYR A 32 12.28 9.77 -6.81
N HIS A 33 11.01 9.80 -7.22
CA HIS A 33 10.09 10.91 -6.92
C HIS A 33 9.18 10.66 -5.73
N TYR A 34 8.84 9.40 -5.43
CA TYR A 34 7.86 9.12 -4.38
C TYR A 34 8.57 8.96 -3.04
N SER A 35 8.13 9.72 -2.04
CA SER A 35 8.61 9.53 -0.66
C SER A 35 8.11 8.23 -0.01
N HIS A 36 7.12 7.59 -0.64
CA HIS A 36 6.47 6.38 -0.13
C HIS A 36 6.31 5.35 -1.25
N PRO A 37 6.37 4.05 -0.95
CA PRO A 37 6.16 3.01 -1.94
C PRO A 37 4.73 3.06 -2.52
N PRO A 38 4.54 2.64 -3.78
CA PRO A 38 3.24 2.53 -4.43
C PRO A 38 2.22 1.73 -3.61
N LEU A 39 0.92 2.02 -3.82
CA LEU A 39 -0.16 1.38 -3.06
C LEU A 39 -0.08 -0.15 -3.10
N VAL A 40 0.18 -0.72 -4.27
CA VAL A 40 0.24 -2.17 -4.48
C VAL A 40 1.31 -2.81 -3.59
N GLU A 41 2.50 -2.22 -3.52
CA GLU A 41 3.58 -2.69 -2.64
C GLU A 41 3.19 -2.63 -1.16
N ARG A 42 2.53 -1.54 -0.76
CA ARG A 42 2.04 -1.37 0.63
C ARG A 42 1.03 -2.46 1.00
N LEU A 43 0.05 -2.73 0.14
CA LEU A 43 -0.96 -3.76 0.36
C LEU A 43 -0.33 -5.17 0.40
N ASN A 44 0.66 -5.42 -0.46
CA ASN A 44 1.41 -6.67 -0.48
C ASN A 44 2.22 -6.87 0.80
N ALA A 45 2.91 -5.83 1.27
CA ALA A 45 3.66 -5.88 2.53
C ALA A 45 2.76 -6.15 3.74
N ILE A 46 1.59 -5.51 3.82
CA ILE A 46 0.61 -5.77 4.89
C ILE A 46 0.11 -7.21 4.81
N THR A 47 -0.18 -7.72 3.60
CA THR A 47 -0.61 -9.11 3.40
C THR A 47 0.46 -10.12 3.79
N ALA A 48 1.70 -9.89 3.37
CA ALA A 48 2.83 -10.75 3.69
C ALA A 48 3.09 -10.78 5.20
N ARG A 49 2.96 -9.63 5.87
CA ARG A 49 3.10 -9.54 7.32
C ARG A 49 1.98 -10.28 8.05
N ALA A 50 0.72 -10.10 7.64
CA ALA A 50 -0.41 -10.82 8.22
C ALA A 50 -0.26 -12.34 8.07
N LYS A 51 0.22 -12.81 6.90
CA LYS A 51 0.52 -14.23 6.66
C LYS A 51 1.66 -14.78 7.53
N LYS A 52 2.65 -13.96 7.89
CA LYS A 52 3.77 -14.38 8.76
C LYS A 52 3.38 -14.42 10.25
N ALA A 53 2.35 -13.68 10.64
CA ALA A 53 1.84 -13.64 12.00
C ALA A 53 0.80 -14.75 12.30
N GLN A 54 0.29 -15.39 11.25
CA GLN A 54 -0.56 -16.59 11.31
C GLN A 54 0.31 -17.85 11.40
#